data_AF-V8N5J3-F1
#
_entry.id   AF-V8N5J3-F1
#
_cell.length_a   1.000
_cell.length_b   1.000
_cell.length_c   1.000
_cell.angle_alpha   90.00
_cell.angle_beta   90.00
_cell.angle_gamma   90.00
#
_symmetry.space_group_name_H-M   'P 1'
#
loop_
_entity.id
_entity.type
_entity.pdbx_description
1 polymer ?
#
loop_
_entity_poly.entity_id
_entity_poly.type
_entity_poly.pdbx_seq_one_letter_code
_entity_poly.pdbx_strand_id
1 'polypeptide(L)'
;EQQEAKKPISKDDAEAFPSERDKRLAEQISSYNVGVPSSVSPPPAMLVSRSESLLDIHRKKLKSKTDGEKNKPQERRPFDRDQDLQVHQIDEARKKALIKQSRDLNTRFSHGKCNTFL
;
A
#
# COMPACT_ATOMS: atom_id res chain seq x y z
N GLU A 1 -28.27 35.64 -5.19
CA GLU A 1 -26.95 35.01 -5.20
C GLU A 1 -26.45 34.90 -3.77
N GLN A 2 -26.57 33.70 -3.18
CA GLN A 2 -25.92 33.36 -1.92
C GLN A 2 -25.28 31.99 -2.15
N GLN A 3 -23.95 31.96 -2.21
CA GLN A 3 -23.17 30.74 -2.31
C GLN A 3 -22.90 30.26 -0.89
N GLU A 4 -23.52 29.15 -0.50
CA GLU A 4 -23.29 28.49 0.78
C GLU A 4 -21.99 27.68 0.68
N ALA A 5 -20.98 28.11 1.44
CA ALA A 5 -19.67 27.47 1.50
C ALA A 5 -19.76 26.08 2.15
N LYS A 6 -19.44 25.03 1.39
CA LYS A 6 -19.31 23.66 1.93
C LYS A 6 -18.04 23.55 2.79
N LYS A 7 -18.21 23.20 4.07
CA LYS A 7 -17.11 22.82 4.97
C LYS A 7 -16.58 21.42 4.60
N PRO A 8 -15.26 21.15 4.72
CA PRO A 8 -14.69 19.85 4.42
C PRO A 8 -14.98 18.87 5.56
N ILE A 9 -15.59 17.73 5.23
CA ILE A 9 -15.74 16.59 6.14
C ILE A 9 -14.34 16.00 6.41
N SER A 10 -13.91 16.04 7.66
CA SER A 10 -12.71 15.39 8.17
C SER A 10 -12.85 13.87 8.07
N LYS A 11 -11.76 13.22 7.67
CA LYS A 11 -11.74 11.86 7.14
C LYS A 11 -11.51 10.77 8.20
N ASP A 12 -11.75 11.07 9.47
CA ASP A 12 -11.19 10.26 10.56
C ASP A 12 -12.23 9.59 11.50
N ASP A 13 -13.54 9.74 11.32
CA ASP A 13 -14.54 9.06 12.17
C ASP A 13 -15.79 8.57 11.38
N ALA A 14 -15.60 8.16 10.13
CA ALA A 14 -16.65 7.41 9.44
C ALA A 14 -16.54 5.94 9.85
N GLU A 15 -17.00 5.60 11.05
CA GLU A 15 -17.39 4.24 11.40
C GLU A 15 -18.39 3.79 10.33
N ALA A 16 -17.90 3.02 9.36
CA ALA A 16 -18.73 2.42 8.33
C ALA A 16 -19.62 1.41 9.04
N PHE A 17 -20.79 1.85 9.52
CA PHE A 17 -21.74 1.00 10.23
C PHE A 17 -22.05 -0.20 9.33
N PRO A 18 -21.71 -1.44 9.76
CA PRO A 18 -21.95 -2.61 8.93
C PRO A 18 -23.45 -2.74 8.69
N SER A 19 -23.82 -3.09 7.46
CA SER A 19 -25.23 -3.28 7.12
C SER A 19 -25.82 -4.43 7.95
N GLU A 20 -27.14 -4.47 8.12
CA GLU A 20 -27.79 -5.57 8.84
C GLU A 20 -27.48 -6.95 8.24
N ARG A 21 -27.26 -7.00 6.92
CA ARG A 21 -26.83 -8.22 6.22
C ARG A 21 -25.42 -8.63 6.64
N ASP A 22 -24.49 -7.67 6.71
CA ASP A 22 -23.10 -7.94 7.08
C ASP A 22 -23.00 -8.42 8.53
N LYS A 23 -23.83 -7.88 9.43
CA LYS A 23 -23.91 -8.33 10.82
C LYS A 23 -24.34 -9.80 10.91
N ARG A 24 -25.41 -10.19 10.21
CA ARG A 24 -25.87 -11.60 10.16
C ARG A 24 -24.84 -12.53 9.55
N LEU A 25 -24.16 -12.09 8.50
CA LEU A 25 -23.10 -12.88 7.86
C LEU A 25 -21.92 -13.08 8.82
N ALA A 26 -21.51 -12.04 9.55
CA ALA A 26 -20.44 -12.12 10.54
C ALA A 26 -20.81 -13.09 11.69
N GLU A 27 -22.05 -13.08 12.16
CA GLU A 27 -22.56 -14.01 13.17
C GLU A 27 -22.52 -15.47 12.69
N GLN A 28 -22.96 -15.73 11.44
CA GLN A 28 -22.91 -17.08 10.84
C GLN A 28 -21.48 -17.58 10.64
N ILE A 29 -20.58 -16.71 10.20
CA ILE A 29 -19.16 -17.05 10.04
C ILE A 29 -18.53 -17.31 11.42
N SER A 30 -18.91 -16.55 12.45
CA SER A 30 -18.47 -16.74 13.83
C SER A 30 -18.92 -18.09 14.39
N SER A 31 -20.20 -18.46 14.23
CA SER A 31 -20.73 -19.73 14.72
C SER A 31 -20.08 -20.94 14.03
N TYR A 32 -19.83 -20.84 12.71
CA TYR A 32 -19.10 -21.85 11.94
C TYR A 32 -17.66 -22.00 12.42
N ASN A 33 -16.94 -20.88 12.65
CA ASN A 33 -15.56 -20.92 13.13
C ASN A 33 -15.42 -21.52 14.55
N VAL A 34 -16.43 -21.35 15.41
CA VAL A 34 -16.48 -21.90 16.78
C VAL A 34 -16.88 -23.39 16.78
N GLY A 35 -17.21 -23.96 15.60
CA GLY A 35 -17.52 -25.38 15.46
C GLY A 35 -18.88 -25.77 16.01
N VAL A 36 -19.76 -24.79 16.28
CA VAL A 36 -21.11 -25.07 16.73
C VAL A 36 -21.91 -25.55 15.52
N PRO A 37 -22.45 -26.77 15.51
CA PRO A 37 -23.20 -27.26 14.37
C PRO A 37 -24.45 -26.40 14.21
N SER A 38 -24.59 -25.75 13.04
CA SER A 38 -25.90 -25.23 12.65
C SER A 38 -26.87 -26.40 12.58
N SER A 39 -28.14 -26.16 12.86
CA SER A 39 -29.22 -27.15 13.03
C SER A 39 -29.52 -28.03 11.79
N VAL A 40 -28.66 -28.00 10.77
CA VAL A 40 -28.69 -28.88 9.60
C VAL A 40 -27.41 -29.71 9.62
N SER A 41 -27.54 -30.94 10.09
CA SER A 41 -26.51 -31.99 10.25
C SER A 41 -25.27 -31.82 9.36
N PRO A 42 -24.10 -31.41 9.90
CA PRO A 42 -22.86 -31.39 9.15
C PRO A 42 -22.23 -32.80 9.09
N PRO A 43 -21.49 -33.15 8.02
CA PRO A 43 -20.83 -34.46 7.89
C PRO A 43 -19.72 -34.66 8.93
N PRO A 44 -19.44 -35.91 9.35
CA PRO A 44 -18.71 -36.23 10.58
C PRO A 44 -17.20 -35.94 10.60
N ALA A 45 -16.63 -35.30 9.57
CA ALA A 45 -15.17 -35.14 9.43
C ALA A 45 -14.64 -33.70 9.60
N MET A 46 -15.49 -32.70 9.89
CA MET A 46 -15.09 -31.29 9.83
C MET A 46 -15.37 -30.49 11.12
N LEU A 47 -15.16 -31.10 12.29
CA LEU A 47 -15.12 -30.39 13.57
C LEU A 47 -13.68 -29.98 13.95
N VAL A 48 -12.88 -29.59 12.96
CA VAL A 48 -11.59 -28.96 13.22
C VAL A 48 -11.90 -27.50 13.49
N SER A 49 -11.95 -27.12 14.77
CA SER A 49 -11.89 -25.71 15.18
C SER A 49 -10.83 -25.03 14.33
N ARG A 50 -11.24 -24.04 13.53
CA ARG A 50 -10.37 -23.46 12.52
C ARG A 50 -9.11 -22.94 13.22
N SER A 51 -7.95 -23.52 12.89
CA SER A 51 -6.67 -22.99 13.32
C SER A 51 -6.60 -21.51 12.91
N GLU A 52 -5.96 -20.69 13.74
CA GLU A 52 -5.88 -19.21 13.68
C GLU A 52 -6.23 -18.55 12.33
N SER A 53 -7.01 -17.47 12.37
CA SER A 53 -7.40 -16.73 11.17
C SER A 53 -6.19 -16.21 10.40
N LEU A 54 -6.24 -16.21 9.06
CA LEU A 54 -5.20 -15.62 8.20
C LEU A 54 -4.87 -14.17 8.60
N LEU A 55 -5.88 -13.38 8.97
CA LEU A 55 -5.68 -12.02 9.45
C LEU A 55 -4.93 -11.98 10.78
N ASP A 56 -5.23 -12.92 11.68
CA ASP A 56 -4.57 -13.02 12.97
C ASP A 56 -3.13 -13.50 12.81
N ILE A 57 -2.86 -14.43 11.90
CA ILE A 57 -1.51 -14.85 11.51
C ILE A 57 -0.72 -13.65 10.98
N HIS A 58 -1.31 -12.83 10.11
CA HIS A 58 -0.65 -11.65 9.57
C HIS A 58 -0.37 -10.61 10.66
N ARG A 59 -1.36 -10.34 11.53
CA ARG A 59 -1.21 -9.44 12.68
C ARG A 59 -0.12 -9.91 13.63
N LYS A 60 -0.07 -11.20 13.96
CA LYS A 60 0.98 -11.81 14.78
C LYS A 60 2.36 -11.71 14.12
N LYS A 61 2.44 -11.93 12.81
CA LYS A 61 3.69 -11.79 12.03
C LYS A 61 4.21 -10.36 12.02
N LEU A 62 3.34 -9.36 11.91
CA LEU A 62 3.74 -7.95 12.00
C LEU A 62 4.21 -7.61 13.42
N LYS A 63 3.47 -8.01 14.45
CA LYS A 63 3.82 -7.76 15.86
C LYS A 63 5.16 -8.40 16.23
N SER A 64 5.34 -9.69 15.96
CA SER A 64 6.60 -10.41 16.24
C SER A 64 7.83 -9.80 15.58
N LYS A 65 7.71 -9.30 14.34
CA LYS A 65 8.78 -8.54 13.68
C LYS A 65 9.16 -7.28 14.46
N THR A 66 8.17 -6.56 14.96
CA THR A 66 8.43 -5.36 15.76
C THR A 66 8.90 -5.66 17.18
N ASP A 67 8.39 -6.71 17.82
CA ASP A 67 8.71 -7.04 19.22
C ASP A 67 10.09 -7.68 19.37
N GLY A 68 10.56 -8.43 18.35
CA GLY A 68 11.94 -8.91 18.30
C GLY A 68 12.98 -7.80 18.23
N GLU A 69 12.62 -6.64 17.67
CA GLU A 69 13.49 -5.47 17.48
C GLU A 69 13.42 -4.48 18.67
N LYS A 70 12.30 -4.44 19.40
CA LYS A 70 12.05 -3.54 20.55
C LYS A 70 12.83 -3.86 21.83
N ASN A 71 13.41 -5.06 21.96
CA ASN A 71 14.19 -5.41 23.16
C ASN A 71 15.52 -4.64 23.27
N LYS A 72 15.88 -3.88 22.23
CA LYS A 72 16.99 -2.92 22.25
C LYS A 72 16.44 -1.55 21.81
N PRO A 73 16.92 -0.44 22.38
CA PRO A 73 16.57 0.88 21.86
C PRO A 73 16.96 0.94 20.38
N GLN A 74 15.95 1.06 19.51
CA GLN A 74 16.14 1.10 18.07
C GLN A 74 16.70 2.48 17.72
N GLU A 75 18.03 2.57 17.63
CA GLU A 75 18.69 3.76 17.14
C GLU A 75 18.24 4.04 15.71
N ARG A 76 17.92 5.30 15.42
CA ARG A 76 17.50 5.70 14.07
C ARG A 76 18.66 5.45 13.13
N ARG A 77 18.42 4.63 12.09
CA ARG A 77 19.36 4.46 10.99
C ARG A 77 19.72 5.85 10.43
N PRO A 78 21.00 6.13 10.10
CA PRO A 78 21.35 7.35 9.40
C PRO A 78 20.56 7.49 8.09
N PHE A 79 20.32 8.73 7.68
CA PHE A 79 19.61 9.03 6.44
C PHE A 79 20.40 8.51 5.23
N ASP A 80 19.74 7.70 4.42
CA ASP A 80 20.25 7.16 3.17
C ASP A 80 19.47 7.81 2.03
N ARG A 81 20.17 8.61 1.21
CA ARG A 81 19.53 9.33 0.11
C ARG A 81 18.77 8.40 -0.82
N ASP A 82 19.27 7.22 -1.14
CA ASP A 82 18.67 6.40 -2.18
C ASP A 82 17.43 5.63 -1.69
N GLN A 83 17.38 5.35 -0.39
CA GLN A 83 16.28 4.62 0.27
C GLN A 83 15.24 5.57 0.85
N ASP A 84 15.68 6.65 1.48
CA ASP A 84 14.84 7.54 2.27
C ASP A 84 14.34 8.73 1.43
N LEU A 85 15.09 9.14 0.41
CA LEU A 85 14.58 10.09 -0.57
C LEU A 85 13.70 9.32 -1.54
N GLN A 86 12.39 9.55 -1.47
CA GLN A 86 11.38 9.02 -2.40
C GLN A 86 11.50 9.65 -3.80
N VAL A 87 12.71 9.80 -4.33
CA VAL A 87 12.92 10.23 -5.71
C VAL A 87 12.55 9.06 -6.59
N HIS A 88 11.73 9.32 -7.60
CA HIS A 88 11.59 8.40 -8.72
C HIS A 88 12.96 8.20 -9.36
N GLN A 89 13.64 7.12 -8.99
CA GLN A 89 14.90 6.71 -9.59
C GLN A 89 14.61 6.56 -11.10
N ILE A 90 15.10 7.51 -11.88
CA ILE A 90 14.98 7.44 -13.33
C ILE A 90 15.81 6.22 -13.74
N ASP A 91 15.18 5.22 -14.38
CA ASP A 91 15.89 4.04 -14.86
C ASP A 91 17.17 4.43 -15.59
N GLU A 92 18.26 3.70 -15.37
CA GLU A 92 19.53 4.00 -16.03
C GLU A 92 19.40 4.08 -17.55
N ALA A 93 18.52 3.27 -18.13
CA ALA A 93 18.19 3.30 -19.55
C ALA A 93 17.55 4.64 -19.97
N ARG A 94 16.59 5.15 -19.19
CA ARG A 94 15.96 6.47 -19.41
C ARG A 94 16.96 7.60 -19.23
N LYS A 95 17.83 7.52 -18.21
CA LYS A 95 18.92 8.48 -17.99
C LYS A 95 19.87 8.53 -19.18
N LYS A 96 20.32 7.36 -19.69
CA LYS A 96 21.21 7.25 -20.86
C LYS A 96 20.53 7.76 -22.14
N ALA A 97 19.25 7.45 -22.33
CA ALA A 97 18.48 7.95 -23.46
C ALA A 97 18.38 9.48 -23.46
N LEU A 98 18.10 10.08 -22.31
CA LEU A 98 18.02 11.53 -22.14
C LEU A 98 19.38 12.22 -22.40
N ILE A 99 20.47 11.64 -21.90
CA ILE A 99 21.84 12.12 -22.19
C ILE A 99 22.13 12.04 -23.69
N LYS A 100 21.79 10.93 -24.36
CA LYS A 100 22.00 10.76 -25.81
C LYS A 100 21.20 11.81 -26.60
N GLN A 101 19.92 12.00 -26.27
CA GLN A 101 19.09 13.03 -26.89
C GLN A 101 19.72 14.42 -26.75
N SER A 102 20.24 14.76 -25.57
CA SER A 102 20.88 16.06 -25.35
C SER A 102 22.14 16.28 -26.21
N ARG A 103 22.94 15.23 -26.43
CA ARG A 103 24.12 15.28 -27.32
C ARG A 103 23.73 15.52 -28.77
N ASP A 104 22.66 14.89 -29.23
CA ASP A 104 22.17 15.06 -30.59
C ASP A 104 21.72 16.51 -30.85
N LEU A 105 21.12 17.18 -29.85
CA LEU A 105 20.77 18.61 -29.96
C LEU A 105 21.98 19.52 -30.20
N ASN A 106 23.13 19.23 -29.58
CA ASN A 106 24.35 20.03 -29.80
C ASN A 106 24.84 19.97 -31.26
N THR A 107 24.56 18.89 -31.98
CA THR A 107 24.86 18.83 -33.43
C THR A 107 23.83 19.54 -34.29
N ARG A 108 22.57 19.63 -33.84
CA ARG A 108 21.52 20.41 -34.53
C ARG A 108 21.78 21.91 -34.51
N PHE A 109 22.41 22.41 -33.45
CA PHE A 109 22.88 23.80 -33.35
C PHE A 109 24.39 23.93 -33.59
N SER A 110 25.03 22.90 -34.15
CA SER A 110 26.42 23.04 -34.58
C SER A 110 26.49 24.16 -35.60
N HIS A 111 27.55 24.97 -35.51
CA HIS A 111 27.72 26.11 -36.41
C HIS A 111 27.96 25.53 -37.81
N GLY A 112 26.87 25.44 -38.58
CA GLY A 112 26.94 25.12 -39.99
C GLY A 112 27.83 26.17 -40.64
N LYS A 113 28.85 25.73 -41.36
CA LYS A 113 29.71 26.60 -42.19
C LYS A 113 28.92 27.31 -43.30
N CYS A 114 27.62 27.06 -43.42
CA CYS A 114 26.71 27.67 -44.39
C CYS A 114 25.45 28.18 -43.69
N ASN A 115 25.46 29.44 -43.26
CA ASN A 115 24.33 30.37 -43.36
C ASN A 115 24.76 31.70 -42.72
N THR A 116 25.68 32.37 -43.40
CA THR A 116 25.69 33.83 -43.41
C THR A 116 24.62 34.23 -44.43
N PHE A 117 23.35 34.29 -44.02
CA PHE A 117 22.37 35.07 -44.77
C PHE A 117 22.72 36.54 -44.55
N LEU A 118 23.21 37.18 -45.60
CA LEU A 118 23.23 38.63 -45.79
C LEU A 118 21.86 39.07 -46.30
#